data_AF-A0A9N9UL01-F1
#
_entry.id   AF-A0A9N9UL01-F1
#
_cell.length_a   1.000
_cell.length_b   1.000
_cell.length_c   1.000
_cell.angle_alpha   90.00
_cell.angle_beta   90.00
_cell.angle_gamma   90.00
#
_symmetry.space_group_name_H-M   'P 1'
#
loop_
_entity.id
_entity.type
_entity.pdbx_description
1 polymer ?
#
loop_
_entity_poly.entity_id
_entity_poly.type
_entity_poly.pdbx_seq_one_letter_code
_entity_poly.pdbx_strand_id
1 'polypeptide(L)'
;MTIQLMRNSSGNDAIVQLGFDQITRAMVDAFFEEVYPCSVFGFLRKNPFYESFENGYVSRGLLLSLCSLSVKYVLPKHEEQSRRWSAEAKSHAHRDIESGQVTASTLGSLILCFHQELFNRIFGAAWMTSGVAIRLAFALRFNLTPNTAPPGTLPMAWADGESRRRMMWAVYAMDIVLQCTKIFFTNPTSMR
;
A
#
# COMPACT_ATOMS: atom_id res chain seq x y z
N MET A 1 6.77 13.00 -19.08
CA MET A 1 5.81 13.37 -20.15
C MET A 1 4.38 12.99 -19.80
N THR A 2 4.09 11.72 -19.49
CA THR A 2 2.72 11.22 -19.15
C THR A 2 2.06 11.95 -17.99
N ILE A 3 2.77 12.18 -16.88
CA ILE A 3 2.23 12.91 -15.71
C ILE A 3 1.89 14.37 -16.05
N GLN A 4 2.71 15.04 -16.85
CA GLN A 4 2.44 16.43 -17.25
C GLN A 4 1.22 16.52 -18.18
N LEU A 5 1.03 15.55 -19.08
CA LEU A 5 -0.18 15.44 -19.88
C LEU A 5 -1.43 15.27 -18.99
N MET A 6 -1.37 14.36 -18.00
CA MET A 6 -2.47 14.13 -17.06
C MET A 6 -2.76 15.29 -16.09
N ARG A 7 -1.76 16.14 -15.79
CA ARG A 7 -1.95 17.37 -15.00
C ARG A 7 -2.76 18.43 -15.75
N ASN A 8 -2.63 18.46 -17.09
CA ASN A 8 -3.22 19.47 -17.95
C ASN A 8 -4.61 19.08 -18.48
N SER A 9 -4.98 17.79 -18.42
CA SER A 9 -6.32 17.33 -18.78
C SER A 9 -7.34 17.56 -17.67
N SER A 10 -8.53 18.03 -18.02
CA SER A 10 -9.75 17.90 -17.20
C SER A 10 -10.10 16.41 -17.00
N GLY A 11 -10.71 16.09 -15.85
CA GLY A 11 -10.81 14.73 -15.27
C GLY A 11 -11.27 13.60 -16.20
N ASN A 12 -10.82 12.38 -15.89
CA ASN A 12 -11.04 11.09 -16.57
C ASN A 12 -10.69 10.97 -18.07
N ASP A 13 -10.77 12.03 -18.87
CA ASP A 13 -10.57 11.96 -20.32
C ASP A 13 -9.15 11.52 -20.70
N ALA A 14 -8.13 12.03 -19.99
CA ALA A 14 -6.75 11.59 -20.20
C ALA A 14 -6.48 10.16 -19.70
N ILE A 15 -7.25 9.69 -18.71
CA ILE A 15 -7.13 8.31 -18.20
C ILE A 15 -7.71 7.32 -19.21
N VAL A 16 -8.75 7.73 -19.95
CA VAL A 16 -9.32 6.92 -21.03
C VAL A 16 -8.44 6.96 -22.28
N GLN A 17 -7.79 8.11 -22.57
CA GLN A 17 -6.89 8.24 -23.74
C GLN A 17 -5.55 7.54 -23.56
N LEU A 18 -4.96 7.56 -22.36
CA LEU A 18 -3.73 6.84 -22.06
C LEU A 18 -4.10 5.41 -21.65
N GLY A 19 -3.54 4.40 -22.32
CA GLY A 19 -3.80 3.00 -21.97
C GLY A 19 -3.43 2.69 -20.50
N PHE A 20 -4.13 1.72 -19.90
CA PHE A 20 -3.94 1.34 -18.49
C PHE A 20 -2.46 1.08 -18.14
N ASP A 21 -1.72 0.43 -19.03
CA ASP A 21 -0.30 0.11 -18.82
C ASP A 21 0.60 1.35 -18.75
N GLN A 22 0.32 2.34 -19.60
CA GLN A 22 1.10 3.58 -19.65
C GLN A 22 0.86 4.45 -18.42
N ILE A 23 -0.38 4.50 -17.95
CA ILE A 23 -0.75 5.17 -16.70
C ILE A 23 -0.11 4.45 -15.52
N THR A 24 -0.22 3.13 -15.48
CA THR A 24 0.33 2.31 -14.40
C THR A 24 1.84 2.50 -14.28
N ARG A 25 2.58 2.43 -15.40
CA ARG A 25 4.01 2.71 -15.40
C ARG A 25 4.32 4.11 -14.88
N ALA A 26 3.63 5.14 -15.38
CA ALA A 26 3.84 6.51 -14.94
C ALA A 26 3.55 6.69 -13.44
N MET A 27 2.56 5.98 -12.89
CA MET A 27 2.27 6.00 -11.46
C MET A 27 3.31 5.20 -10.64
N VAL A 28 3.82 4.09 -11.16
CA VAL A 28 4.92 3.35 -10.53
C VAL A 28 6.19 4.23 -10.45
N ASP A 29 6.53 4.90 -11.55
CA ASP A 29 7.65 5.84 -11.58
C ASP A 29 7.45 6.96 -10.56
N ALA A 30 6.27 7.60 -10.56
CA ALA A 30 5.90 8.63 -9.60
C ALA A 30 5.98 8.16 -8.15
N PHE A 31 5.56 6.93 -7.85
CA PHE A 31 5.65 6.38 -6.49
C PHE A 31 7.10 6.38 -6.01
N PHE A 32 8.01 5.82 -6.81
CA PHE A 32 9.40 5.67 -6.40
C PHE A 32 10.20 6.97 -6.38
N GLU A 33 9.71 8.01 -7.05
CA GLU A 33 10.31 9.35 -7.07
C GLU A 33 9.74 10.25 -5.95
N GLU A 34 8.43 10.28 -5.78
CA GLU A 34 7.74 11.27 -4.93
C GLU A 34 7.29 10.72 -3.56
N VAL A 35 6.96 9.42 -3.49
CA VAL A 35 6.33 8.81 -2.31
C VAL A 35 7.32 7.97 -1.51
N TYR A 36 8.04 7.09 -2.20
CA TYR A 36 9.02 6.15 -1.63
C TYR A 36 10.12 6.76 -0.76
N PRO A 37 10.60 8.01 -0.96
CA PRO A 37 11.55 8.64 -0.04
C PRO A 37 11.04 8.72 1.41
N CYS A 38 9.72 8.66 1.63
CA CYS A 38 9.17 8.53 2.98
C CYS A 38 9.44 7.11 3.53
N SER A 39 10.16 7.07 4.65
CA SER A 39 10.68 5.84 5.27
C SER A 39 9.62 4.79 5.61
N VAL A 40 8.36 5.20 5.83
CA VAL A 40 7.23 4.29 6.09
C VAL A 40 6.91 3.38 4.90
N PHE A 41 7.30 3.76 3.68
CA PHE A 41 7.14 2.95 2.46
C PHE A 41 8.40 2.16 2.10
N GLY A 42 9.46 2.23 2.91
CA GLY A 42 10.74 1.57 2.68
C GLY A 42 10.70 0.04 2.73
N PHE A 43 9.52 -0.56 2.99
CA PHE A 43 9.30 -2.00 2.93
C PHE A 43 9.31 -2.54 1.48
N LEU A 44 8.96 -1.70 0.49
CA LEU A 44 9.07 -2.04 -0.93
C LEU A 44 10.49 -1.81 -1.40
N ARG A 45 11.12 -2.82 -2.00
CA ARG A 45 12.44 -2.63 -2.63
C ARG A 45 12.24 -2.19 -4.07
N LYS A 46 12.83 -1.05 -4.45
CA LYS A 46 12.70 -0.46 -5.79
C LYS A 46 13.04 -1.43 -6.91
N ASN A 47 14.28 -1.91 -6.98
CA ASN A 47 14.72 -2.74 -8.12
C ASN A 47 13.94 -4.06 -8.27
N PRO A 48 13.73 -4.86 -7.20
CA PRO A 48 12.93 -6.08 -7.31
C PRO A 48 11.46 -5.83 -7.67
N PHE A 49 10.91 -4.69 -7.22
CA PHE A 49 9.56 -4.30 -7.61
C PHE A 49 9.50 -4.02 -9.11
N TYR A 50 10.43 -3.24 -9.67
CA TYR A 50 10.48 -2.99 -11.11
C TYR A 50 10.65 -4.28 -11.91
N GLU A 51 11.56 -5.15 -11.51
CA GLU A 51 11.72 -6.46 -12.15
C GLU A 51 10.42 -7.28 -12.14
N SER A 52 9.73 -7.30 -11.01
CA SER A 52 8.43 -7.98 -10.90
C SER A 52 7.35 -7.29 -11.75
N PHE A 53 7.43 -5.97 -11.88
CA PHE A 53 6.48 -5.16 -12.65
C PHE A 53 6.63 -5.40 -14.14
N GLU A 54 7.86 -5.38 -14.66
CA GLU A 54 8.16 -5.69 -16.07
C GLU A 54 7.72 -7.10 -16.46
N ASN A 55 7.88 -8.06 -15.53
CA ASN A 55 7.52 -9.46 -15.76
C ASN A 55 6.03 -9.77 -15.47
N GLY A 56 5.23 -8.79 -15.05
CA GLY A 56 3.81 -8.99 -14.76
C GLY A 56 3.50 -9.80 -13.49
N TYR A 57 4.45 -9.89 -12.55
CA TYR A 57 4.32 -10.66 -11.30
C TYR A 57 3.85 -9.83 -10.09
N VAL A 58 3.65 -8.52 -10.26
CA VAL A 58 3.11 -7.68 -9.17
C VAL A 58 1.63 -7.98 -8.98
N SER A 59 1.21 -8.23 -7.73
CA SER A 59 -0.20 -8.48 -7.45
C SER A 59 -1.05 -7.25 -7.78
N ARG A 60 -2.26 -7.50 -8.30
CA ARG A 60 -3.20 -6.44 -8.69
C ARG A 60 -3.50 -5.47 -7.56
N GLY A 61 -3.72 -5.98 -6.34
CA GLY A 61 -3.99 -5.15 -5.16
C GLY A 61 -2.83 -4.23 -4.80
N LEU A 62 -1.59 -4.72 -4.89
CA LEU A 62 -0.41 -3.92 -4.57
C LEU A 62 -0.19 -2.82 -5.61
N LEU A 63 -0.35 -3.18 -6.88
CA LEU A 63 -0.21 -2.23 -7.99
C LEU A 63 -1.24 -1.09 -7.91
N LEU A 64 -2.51 -1.42 -7.66
CA LEU A 64 -3.59 -0.44 -7.55
C LEU A 64 -3.44 0.48 -6.35
N SER A 65 -3.07 -0.05 -5.18
CA SER A 65 -2.85 0.78 -3.98
C SER A 65 -1.65 1.72 -4.14
N LEU A 66 -0.59 1.26 -4.81
CA LEU A 66 0.56 2.08 -5.18
C LEU A 66 0.19 3.18 -6.18
N CYS A 67 -0.58 2.85 -7.22
CA CYS A 67 -1.06 3.83 -8.19
C CYS A 67 -1.98 4.87 -7.54
N SER A 68 -2.93 4.41 -6.71
CA SER A 68 -3.82 5.26 -5.91
C SER A 68 -3.04 6.28 -5.08
N LEU A 69 -1.99 5.81 -4.40
CA LEU A 69 -1.14 6.68 -3.59
C LEU A 69 -0.36 7.68 -4.41
N SER A 70 0.17 7.28 -5.55
CA SER A 70 0.91 8.15 -6.46
C SER A 70 0.04 9.28 -7.02
N VAL A 71 -1.19 8.97 -7.46
CA VAL A 71 -2.15 9.97 -7.96
C VAL A 71 -2.34 11.10 -6.95
N LYS A 72 -2.38 10.79 -5.66
CA LYS A 72 -2.55 11.80 -4.62
C LYS A 72 -1.45 12.86 -4.61
N TYR A 73 -0.21 12.48 -4.89
CA TYR A 73 0.94 13.39 -4.92
C TYR A 73 1.10 14.08 -6.26
N VAL A 74 0.94 13.35 -7.37
CA VAL A 74 1.27 13.89 -8.70
C VAL A 74 0.07 14.45 -9.46
N LEU A 75 -1.15 14.05 -9.10
CA LEU A 75 -2.40 14.32 -9.82
C LEU A 75 -3.57 14.61 -8.86
N PRO A 76 -3.49 15.66 -8.01
CA PRO A 76 -4.49 15.93 -6.97
C PRO A 76 -5.91 16.18 -7.50
N LYS A 77 -6.06 16.59 -8.77
CA LYS A 77 -7.38 16.75 -9.43
C LYS A 77 -8.09 15.43 -9.74
N HIS A 78 -7.38 14.31 -9.67
CA HIS A 78 -7.88 12.97 -10.00
C HIS A 78 -8.14 12.13 -8.74
N GLU A 79 -8.53 12.79 -7.63
CA GLU A 79 -8.74 12.15 -6.33
C GLU A 79 -9.83 11.05 -6.39
N GLU A 80 -10.86 11.23 -7.22
CA GLU A 80 -11.90 10.20 -7.37
C GLU A 80 -11.33 8.90 -7.93
N GLN A 81 -10.46 8.97 -8.94
CA GLN A 81 -9.82 7.78 -9.50
C GLN A 81 -8.89 7.12 -8.47
N SER A 82 -8.15 7.92 -7.70
CA SER A 82 -7.35 7.44 -6.58
C SER A 82 -8.20 6.66 -5.57
N ARG A 83 -9.37 7.17 -5.20
CA ARG A 83 -10.31 6.48 -4.29
C ARG A 83 -10.82 5.16 -4.89
N ARG A 84 -11.16 5.12 -6.18
CA ARG A 84 -11.60 3.89 -6.87
C ARG A 84 -10.52 2.81 -6.85
N TRP A 85 -9.29 3.16 -7.22
CA TRP A 85 -8.17 2.21 -7.17
C TRP A 85 -7.85 1.75 -5.74
N SER A 86 -7.93 2.63 -4.73
CA SER A 86 -7.73 2.23 -3.33
C SER A 86 -8.82 1.24 -2.86
N ALA A 87 -10.08 1.47 -3.24
CA ALA A 87 -11.17 0.57 -2.87
C ALA A 87 -11.03 -0.81 -3.55
N GLU A 88 -10.68 -0.83 -4.84
CA GLU A 88 -10.41 -2.06 -5.58
C GLU A 88 -9.21 -2.82 -4.99
N ALA A 89 -8.13 -2.12 -4.65
CA ALA A 89 -6.96 -2.70 -3.99
C ALA A 89 -7.31 -3.37 -2.65
N LYS A 90 -8.12 -2.67 -1.83
CA LYS A 90 -8.59 -3.20 -0.54
C LYS A 90 -9.48 -4.43 -0.73
N SER A 91 -10.35 -4.41 -1.74
CA SER A 91 -11.18 -5.57 -2.11
C SER A 91 -10.33 -6.79 -2.50
N HIS A 92 -9.26 -6.60 -3.29
CA HIS A 92 -8.30 -7.67 -3.57
C HIS A 92 -7.66 -8.22 -2.30
N ALA A 93 -7.18 -7.35 -1.41
CA ALA A 93 -6.56 -7.80 -0.17
C ALA A 93 -7.51 -8.59 0.73
N HIS A 94 -8.79 -8.19 0.82
CA HIS A 94 -9.80 -8.95 1.56
C HIS A 94 -10.07 -10.32 0.93
N ARG A 95 -10.14 -10.43 -0.40
CA ARG A 95 -10.28 -11.72 -1.09
C ARG A 95 -9.09 -12.65 -0.83
N ASP A 96 -7.87 -12.12 -0.84
CA ASP A 96 -6.67 -12.90 -0.51
C ASP A 96 -6.75 -13.44 0.94
N ILE A 97 -7.26 -12.63 1.87
CA ILE A 97 -7.47 -13.02 3.27
C ILE A 97 -8.53 -14.12 3.40
N GLU A 98 -9.69 -13.94 2.76
CA GLU A 98 -10.80 -14.89 2.82
C GLU A 98 -10.45 -16.25 2.19
N SER A 99 -9.67 -16.23 1.12
CA SER A 99 -9.19 -17.44 0.44
C SER A 99 -7.97 -18.08 1.12
N GLY A 100 -7.37 -17.43 2.12
CA GLY A 100 -6.14 -17.88 2.77
C GLY A 100 -4.88 -17.73 1.92
N GLN A 101 -4.97 -17.12 0.72
CA GLN A 101 -3.87 -16.89 -0.22
C GLN A 101 -3.08 -15.62 0.14
N VAL A 102 -2.79 -15.43 1.43
CA VAL A 102 -2.18 -14.18 1.93
C VAL A 102 -0.69 -14.12 1.62
N THR A 103 -0.23 -12.96 1.15
CA THR A 103 1.18 -12.73 0.77
C THR A 103 1.73 -11.43 1.37
N ALA A 104 3.05 -11.22 1.22
CA ALA A 104 3.68 -9.93 1.52
C ALA A 104 3.03 -8.77 0.74
N SER A 105 2.60 -9.04 -0.50
CA SER A 105 1.91 -8.06 -1.35
C SER A 105 0.52 -7.72 -0.83
N THR A 106 -0.20 -8.70 -0.26
CA THR A 106 -1.48 -8.47 0.42
C THR A 106 -1.31 -7.51 1.60
N LEU A 107 -0.29 -7.74 2.44
CA LEU A 107 0.03 -6.83 3.56
C LEU A 107 0.50 -5.45 3.08
N GLY A 108 1.38 -5.41 2.07
CA GLY A 108 1.81 -4.15 1.45
C GLY A 108 0.64 -3.32 0.91
N SER A 109 -0.34 -3.98 0.30
CA SER A 109 -1.56 -3.33 -0.19
C SER A 109 -2.35 -2.67 0.95
N LEU A 110 -2.53 -3.37 2.08
CA LEU A 110 -3.22 -2.82 3.25
C LEU A 110 -2.46 -1.64 3.87
N ILE A 111 -1.12 -1.71 3.94
CA ILE A 111 -0.30 -0.60 4.43
C ILE A 111 -0.50 0.64 3.55
N LEU A 112 -0.48 0.49 2.22
CA LEU A 112 -0.70 1.61 1.30
C LEU A 112 -2.13 2.16 1.38
N CYS A 113 -3.15 1.28 1.45
CA CYS A 113 -4.55 1.66 1.64
C CYS A 113 -4.77 2.41 2.95
N PHE A 114 -4.11 2.02 4.04
CA PHE A 114 -4.18 2.74 5.32
C PHE A 114 -3.71 4.19 5.18
N HIS A 115 -2.59 4.43 4.49
CA HIS A 115 -2.09 5.79 4.28
C HIS A 115 -3.05 6.60 3.40
N GLN A 116 -3.63 5.97 2.37
CA GLN A 116 -4.70 6.60 1.58
C GLN A 116 -5.87 7.05 2.43
N GLU A 117 -6.38 6.18 3.32
CA GLU A 117 -7.49 6.48 4.22
C GLU A 117 -7.14 7.61 5.19
N LEU A 118 -5.93 7.61 5.76
CA LEU A 118 -5.45 8.70 6.61
C LEU A 118 -5.42 10.03 5.86
N PHE A 119 -4.83 10.06 4.66
CA PHE A 119 -4.74 11.29 3.90
C PHE A 119 -6.10 11.79 3.42
N ASN A 120 -7.10 10.91 3.28
CA ASN A 120 -8.48 11.26 2.96
C ASN A 120 -9.32 11.54 4.21
N ARG A 121 -8.70 11.53 5.40
CA ARG A 121 -9.36 11.76 6.71
C ARG A 121 -10.47 10.75 7.03
N ILE A 122 -10.37 9.53 6.48
CA ILE A 122 -11.31 8.43 6.73
C ILE A 122 -10.78 7.57 7.88
N PHE A 123 -10.68 8.18 9.07
CA PHE A 123 -10.01 7.57 10.23
C PHE A 123 -10.67 6.26 10.70
N GLY A 124 -11.99 6.14 10.56
CA GLY A 124 -12.74 4.90 10.80
C GLY A 124 -12.20 3.72 9.98
N ALA A 125 -12.05 3.93 8.68
CA ALA A 125 -11.53 2.92 7.78
C ALA A 125 -10.05 2.64 8.05
N ALA A 126 -9.24 3.68 8.26
CA ALA A 126 -7.82 3.55 8.61
C ALA A 126 -7.61 2.70 9.86
N TRP A 127 -8.43 2.92 10.90
CA TRP A 127 -8.42 2.12 12.13
C TRP A 127 -8.71 0.65 11.88
N MET A 128 -9.73 0.34 11.09
CA MET A 128 -10.05 -1.05 10.75
C MET A 128 -8.95 -1.69 9.90
N THR A 129 -8.42 -0.96 8.92
CA THR A 129 -7.33 -1.42 8.05
C THR A 129 -6.08 -1.74 8.84
N SER A 130 -5.69 -0.92 9.82
CA SER A 130 -4.54 -1.19 10.66
C SER A 130 -4.73 -2.46 11.49
N GLY A 131 -5.91 -2.67 12.08
CA GLY A 131 -6.23 -3.87 12.84
C GLY A 131 -6.15 -5.16 12.00
N VAL A 132 -6.52 -5.10 10.73
CA VAL A 132 -6.37 -6.21 9.76
C VAL A 132 -4.89 -6.40 9.40
N ALA A 133 -4.17 -5.33 9.06
CA ALA A 133 -2.77 -5.38 8.69
C ALA A 133 -1.89 -5.97 9.81
N ILE A 134 -2.14 -5.58 11.06
CA ILE A 134 -1.44 -6.12 12.24
C ILE A 134 -1.65 -7.64 12.34
N ARG A 135 -2.90 -8.11 12.30
CA ARG A 135 -3.22 -9.55 12.37
C ARG A 135 -2.61 -10.33 11.21
N LEU A 136 -2.63 -9.76 10.01
CA LEU A 136 -2.04 -10.36 8.82
C LEU A 136 -0.51 -10.48 8.94
N ALA A 137 0.15 -9.47 9.48
CA ALA A 137 1.60 -9.50 9.70
C ALA A 137 2.03 -10.64 10.65
N PHE A 138 1.25 -10.89 11.70
CA PHE A 138 1.44 -12.05 12.58
C PHE A 138 1.15 -13.38 11.86
N ALA A 139 0.08 -13.44 11.05
CA ALA A 139 -0.24 -14.63 10.28
C ALA A 139 0.87 -15.01 9.29
N LEU A 140 1.49 -14.01 8.65
CA LEU A 140 2.64 -14.17 7.74
C LEU A 140 3.96 -14.46 8.46
N ARG A 141 3.96 -14.42 9.80
CA ARG A 141 5.12 -14.67 10.66
C ARG A 141 6.31 -13.75 10.36
N PHE A 142 6.05 -12.52 9.90
CA PHE A 142 7.13 -11.55 9.64
C PHE A 142 7.80 -11.04 10.91
N ASN A 143 7.22 -11.33 12.07
CA ASN A 143 7.81 -11.12 13.39
C ASN A 143 8.92 -12.13 13.73
N LEU A 144 9.05 -13.25 13.00
CA LEU A 144 10.13 -14.22 13.23
C LEU A 144 11.38 -13.78 12.45
N THR A 145 12.50 -13.70 13.14
CA THR A 145 13.80 -13.43 12.53
C THR A 145 14.40 -14.74 12.00
N PRO A 146 15.33 -14.70 11.03
CA PRO A 146 16.00 -15.91 10.54
C PRO A 146 16.64 -16.75 11.65
N ASN A 147 17.11 -16.11 12.72
CA ASN A 147 17.71 -16.77 13.89
C ASN A 147 16.68 -17.45 14.83
N THR A 148 15.39 -17.18 14.66
CA THR A 148 14.30 -17.81 15.42
C THR A 148 13.42 -18.71 14.56
N ALA A 149 13.82 -18.93 13.29
CA ALA A 149 13.12 -19.81 12.40
C ALA A 149 13.32 -21.28 12.83
N PRO A 150 12.29 -22.14 12.73
CA PRO A 150 12.38 -23.53 13.16
C PRO A 150 13.44 -24.31 12.35
N PRO A 151 14.07 -25.34 12.95
CA PRO A 151 15.04 -26.18 12.26
C PRO A 151 14.49 -26.70 10.93
N GLY A 152 15.25 -26.59 9.84
CA GLY A 152 14.85 -27.02 8.49
C GLY A 152 14.28 -25.93 7.58
N THR A 153 14.22 -24.67 8.02
CA THR A 153 13.95 -23.54 7.12
C THR A 153 15.20 -23.15 6.34
N LEU A 154 15.04 -22.94 5.03
CA LEU A 154 16.13 -22.46 4.17
C LEU A 154 16.62 -21.08 4.64
N PRO A 155 17.94 -20.79 4.54
CA PRO A 155 18.47 -19.48 4.86
C PRO A 155 17.78 -18.42 3.98
N MET A 156 17.14 -17.44 4.63
CA MET A 156 16.54 -16.32 3.92
C MET A 156 17.63 -15.34 3.48
N ALA A 157 17.55 -14.86 2.24
CA ALA A 157 18.42 -13.79 1.80
C ALA A 157 18.26 -12.57 2.71
N TRP A 158 19.37 -11.92 3.06
CA TRP A 158 19.37 -10.77 3.97
C TRP A 158 18.39 -9.68 3.52
N ALA A 159 18.31 -9.42 2.21
CA ALA A 159 17.42 -8.42 1.63
C ALA A 159 15.93 -8.74 1.88
N ASP A 160 15.54 -10.01 1.86
CA ASP A 160 14.15 -10.41 2.12
C ASP A 160 13.81 -10.34 3.61
N GLY A 161 14.77 -10.72 4.46
CA GLY A 161 14.66 -10.51 5.91
C GLY A 161 14.50 -9.03 6.26
N GLU A 162 15.26 -8.17 5.58
CA GLU A 162 15.17 -6.72 5.77
C GLU A 162 13.82 -6.16 5.28
N SER A 163 13.33 -6.59 4.12
CA SER A 163 11.99 -6.21 3.64
C SER A 163 10.89 -6.58 4.64
N ARG A 164 10.93 -7.79 5.20
CA ARG A 164 9.96 -8.24 6.23
C ARG A 164 10.06 -7.42 7.51
N ARG A 165 11.28 -7.14 7.97
CA ARG A 165 11.53 -6.29 9.14
C ARG A 165 10.94 -4.89 8.94
N ARG A 166 11.21 -4.26 7.79
CA ARG A 166 10.64 -2.95 7.44
C ARG A 166 9.13 -2.97 7.32
N MET A 167 8.55 -4.06 6.81
CA MET A 167 7.09 -4.22 6.76
C MET A 167 6.49 -4.29 8.17
N MET A 168 7.12 -5.01 9.10
CA MET A 168 6.72 -5.00 10.52
C MET A 168 6.84 -3.60 11.14
N TRP A 169 7.91 -2.86 10.84
CA TRP A 169 8.05 -1.47 11.30
C TRP A 169 6.96 -0.55 10.76
N ALA A 170 6.59 -0.70 9.49
CA ALA A 170 5.49 0.06 8.90
C ALA A 170 4.18 -0.22 9.64
N VAL A 171 3.85 -1.50 9.88
CA VAL A 171 2.66 -1.90 10.65
C VAL A 171 2.68 -1.34 12.07
N TYR A 172 3.82 -1.37 12.75
CA TYR A 172 3.98 -0.80 14.08
C TYR A 172 3.76 0.73 14.07
N ALA A 173 4.32 1.44 13.09
CA ALA A 173 4.12 2.88 12.94
C ALA A 173 2.64 3.24 12.69
N MET A 174 1.91 2.44 11.90
CA MET A 174 0.47 2.62 11.68
C MET A 174 -0.31 2.60 12.98
N ASP A 175 0.01 1.65 13.87
CA ASP A 175 -0.64 1.52 15.18
C ASP A 175 -0.35 2.75 16.05
N ILE A 176 0.90 3.20 16.14
CA ILE A 176 1.26 4.40 16.91
C ILE A 176 0.51 5.64 16.42
N VAL A 177 0.49 5.88 15.10
CA VAL A 177 -0.15 7.07 14.50
C VAL A 177 -1.63 7.12 14.87
N LEU A 178 -2.32 5.98 14.83
CA LEU A 178 -3.73 5.91 15.21
C LEU A 178 -3.96 6.00 16.71
N GLN A 179 -3.03 5.51 17.54
CA GLN A 179 -3.12 5.68 18.99
C GLN A 179 -3.07 7.16 19.39
N CYS A 180 -2.24 7.97 18.74
CA CYS A 180 -2.26 9.43 18.88
C CYS A 180 -3.58 10.07 18.39
N THR A 181 -4.28 9.38 17.48
CA THR A 181 -5.56 9.81 16.89
C THR A 181 -6.78 9.33 17.70
N LYS A 182 -6.60 8.58 18.81
CA LYS A 182 -7.70 8.05 19.67
C LYS A 182 -8.69 9.11 20.18
N ILE A 183 -8.29 10.37 20.20
CA ILE A 183 -9.15 11.52 20.56
C ILE A 183 -10.45 11.57 19.73
N PHE A 184 -10.45 11.05 18.49
CA PHE A 184 -11.62 11.10 17.60
C PHE A 184 -12.71 10.05 17.90
N PHE A 185 -12.36 8.90 18.49
CA PHE A 185 -13.33 7.84 18.81
C PHE A 185 -13.90 7.96 20.22
N THR A 186 -13.23 8.66 21.13
CA THR A 186 -13.69 8.88 22.50
C THR A 186 -14.67 10.04 22.63
N ASN A 187 -14.96 10.76 21.54
CA ASN A 187 -15.97 11.81 21.55
C ASN A 187 -17.32 11.24 21.07
N PRO A 188 -18.30 11.02 21.96
CA PRO A 188 -19.59 10.40 21.61
C PRO A 188 -20.43 11.22 20.62
N THR A 189 -20.03 12.46 20.30
CA THR A 189 -20.70 13.33 19.34
C THR A 189 -20.32 13.08 17.88
N SER A 190 -19.23 12.35 17.59
CA SER A 190 -18.77 12.08 16.21
C SER A 190 -19.34 10.81 15.57
N MET A 191 -20.11 10.01 16.34
CA MET A 191 -20.71 8.74 15.88
C MET A 191 -22.20 8.87 15.48
N ARG A 192 -22.69 10.08 15.22
CA ARG A 192 -24.04 10.31 14.68
C ARG A 192 -23.99 10.73 13.22
#